data_AF-A0A8K0GE29-F1
#
_entry.id   AF-A0A8K0GE29-F1
#
_cell.length_a   1.000
_cell.length_b   1.000
_cell.length_c   1.000
_cell.angle_alpha   90.00
_cell.angle_beta   90.00
_cell.angle_gamma   90.00
#
_symmetry.space_group_name_H-M   'P 1'
#
loop_
_entity.id
_entity.type
_entity.pdbx_description
1 polymer ?
#
loop_
_entity_poly.entity_id
_entity_poly.type
_entity_poly.pdbx_seq_one_letter_code
_entity_poly.pdbx_strand_id
1 'polypeptide(L)'
;MNEKESCKSSGGMENHPEDNCFLQGDGTKPKLKVPILSSFKDVLESDRFVDKVLLVLAVFRTDNTPAVLTSLPRRFGISVNSDMLQYFLELEVDETGKKKTTNQKGIYTFNSEKLSHKAENLVEIHFGRYPIIRLSFLRTSNIKSKCDRVEVCRDAVPQAFKKRKYLYNSKESSLEEANKEICKQWCCNGCYKEITNRVDVMEGLKLLIGYLNIFFNWRIAC
;
A
#
# COMPACT_ATOMS: atom_id res chain seq x y z
N MET A 1 -44.94 57.84 8.37
CA MET A 1 -45.10 58.15 9.81
C MET A 1 -45.89 57.00 10.41
N ASN A 2 -45.17 56.04 10.99
CA ASN A 2 -44.97 55.86 12.43
C ASN A 2 -46.03 54.87 12.94
N GLU A 3 -45.77 53.93 13.85
CA GLU A 3 -44.60 53.46 14.57
C GLU A 3 -45.04 52.09 15.10
N LYS A 4 -44.13 51.10 15.10
CA LYS A 4 -44.36 49.81 15.76
C LYS A 4 -44.01 49.95 17.25
N GLU A 5 -44.92 49.46 18.09
CA GLU A 5 -44.71 48.88 19.42
C GLU A 5 -43.46 47.97 19.45
N SER A 6 -42.78 47.64 20.54
CA SER A 6 -42.70 48.05 21.95
C SER A 6 -41.58 47.18 22.57
N CYS A 7 -40.89 47.73 23.58
CA CYS A 7 -40.24 47.04 24.72
C CYS A 7 -39.12 45.99 24.54
N LYS A 8 -37.91 46.48 24.86
CA LYS A 8 -36.97 46.06 25.94
C LYS A 8 -36.52 44.60 26.12
N SER A 9 -35.23 44.55 26.42
CA SER A 9 -34.28 43.46 26.63
C SER A 9 -34.42 42.65 27.93
N SER A 10 -34.11 41.36 27.81
CA SER A 10 -33.42 40.49 28.79
C SER A 10 -33.29 39.12 28.09
N GLY A 11 -32.13 38.54 27.80
CA GLY A 11 -30.96 38.32 28.67
C GLY A 11 -30.88 36.82 28.91
N GLY A 12 -29.94 36.13 28.25
CA GLY A 12 -29.65 34.70 28.46
C GLY A 12 -29.43 33.92 27.16
N MET A 13 -28.28 34.11 26.52
CA MET A 13 -27.82 33.23 25.44
C MET A 13 -26.79 32.27 26.04
N GLU A 14 -27.12 30.98 25.99
CA GLU A 14 -26.26 29.88 26.42
C GLU A 14 -24.97 29.88 25.58
N ASN A 15 -23.83 29.80 26.28
CA ASN A 15 -22.51 29.74 25.67
C ASN A 15 -22.31 28.39 24.99
N HIS A 16 -22.44 28.32 23.67
CA HIS A 16 -21.79 27.29 22.87
C HIS A 16 -20.28 27.62 22.80
N PRO A 17 -19.37 26.65 23.02
CA PRO A 17 -17.95 26.91 22.90
C PRO A 17 -17.63 27.15 21.42
N GLU A 18 -17.30 28.40 21.08
CA GLU A 18 -16.77 28.74 19.76
C GLU A 18 -15.45 27.99 19.55
N ASP A 19 -15.38 27.25 18.45
CA ASP A 19 -14.21 26.59 17.89
C ASP A 19 -13.10 27.61 17.55
N ASN A 20 -12.43 28.10 18.59
CA ASN A 20 -11.24 28.94 18.46
C ASN A 20 -10.03 28.09 18.12
N CYS A 21 -9.87 27.71 16.85
CA CYS A 21 -8.59 27.20 16.40
C CYS A 21 -8.30 27.38 14.91
N PHE A 22 -8.45 28.60 14.37
CA PHE A 22 -7.81 28.92 13.08
C PHE A 22 -7.21 30.32 13.05
N LEU A 23 -5.87 30.33 13.12
CA LEU A 23 -4.94 31.36 12.62
C LEU A 23 -4.94 32.73 13.34
N GLN A 24 -4.30 32.78 14.51
CA GLN A 24 -3.62 34.02 14.94
C GLN A 24 -2.21 34.03 14.33
N GLY A 25 -1.98 34.90 13.34
CA GLY A 25 -0.71 35.00 12.64
C GLY A 25 0.25 35.95 13.34
N ASP A 26 1.31 35.41 13.95
CA ASP A 26 2.59 36.12 13.94
C ASP A 26 3.11 36.13 12.49
N GLY A 27 3.93 37.09 12.08
CA GLY A 27 4.39 37.22 10.69
C GLY A 27 5.23 36.06 10.14
N THR A 28 5.26 34.88 10.79
CA THR A 28 5.81 33.66 10.21
C THR A 28 4.75 32.92 9.40
N LYS A 29 5.12 32.52 8.17
CA LYS A 29 4.24 31.72 7.30
C LYS A 29 3.70 30.51 8.10
N PRO A 30 2.37 30.31 8.21
CA PRO A 30 1.83 29.22 8.99
C PRO A 30 2.36 27.90 8.46
N LYS A 31 3.19 27.23 9.25
CA LYS A 31 3.70 25.89 8.95
C LYS A 31 2.72 24.89 9.52
N LEU A 32 1.89 24.31 8.65
CA LEU A 32 1.03 23.20 9.02
C LEU A 32 1.93 22.02 9.47
N LYS A 33 1.98 21.76 10.78
CA LYS A 33 2.67 20.59 11.35
C LYS A 33 1.79 19.36 11.16
N VAL A 34 1.80 18.79 9.95
CA VAL A 34 1.09 17.55 9.67
C VAL A 34 1.95 16.35 10.09
N PRO A 35 1.48 15.46 10.98
CA PRO A 35 2.18 14.22 11.26
C PRO A 35 2.24 13.37 9.99
N ILE A 36 3.41 12.77 9.73
CA ILE A 36 3.61 11.92 8.56
C ILE A 36 3.02 10.55 8.89
N LEU A 37 1.84 10.26 8.34
CA LEU A 37 1.28 8.91 8.38
C LEU A 37 2.01 8.01 7.39
N SER A 38 2.38 6.81 7.84
CA SER A 38 3.23 5.88 7.07
C SER A 38 2.48 4.73 6.42
N SER A 39 1.29 4.38 6.91
CA SER A 39 0.46 3.32 6.33
C SER A 39 -0.87 3.86 5.83
N PHE A 40 -1.45 3.16 4.86
CA PHE A 40 -2.77 3.47 4.34
C PHE A 40 -3.87 3.29 5.39
N LYS A 41 -3.72 2.29 6.28
CA LYS A 41 -4.68 2.06 7.38
C LYS A 41 -4.74 3.24 8.33
N ASP A 42 -3.59 3.80 8.71
CA ASP A 42 -3.55 5.00 9.57
C ASP A 42 -4.23 6.20 8.88
N VAL A 43 -4.08 6.32 7.56
CA VAL A 43 -4.70 7.39 6.78
C VAL A 43 -6.22 7.19 6.70
N LEU A 44 -6.69 5.95 6.51
CA LEU A 44 -8.12 5.61 6.49
C LEU A 44 -8.83 5.92 7.81
N GLU A 45 -8.15 5.72 8.93
CA GLU A 45 -8.68 6.01 10.28
C GLU A 45 -8.59 7.51 10.64
N SER A 46 -7.91 8.30 9.81
CA SER A 46 -7.75 9.74 10.03
C SER A 46 -8.82 10.59 9.33
N ASP A 47 -8.98 11.82 9.79
CA ASP A 47 -9.75 12.89 9.15
C ASP A 47 -9.10 13.43 7.85
N ARG A 48 -7.92 12.91 7.47
CA ARG A 48 -7.10 13.40 6.35
C ARG A 48 -7.13 12.47 5.13
N PHE A 49 -8.03 11.50 5.11
CA PHE A 49 -8.19 10.63 3.96
C PHE A 49 -8.70 11.41 2.76
N VAL A 50 -7.92 11.39 1.68
CA VAL A 50 -8.34 11.85 0.36
C VAL A 50 -8.53 10.61 -0.51
N ASP A 51 -9.72 10.46 -1.08
CA ASP A 51 -9.99 9.36 -2.00
C ASP A 51 -9.08 9.47 -3.24
N LYS A 52 -8.38 8.36 -3.52
CA LYS A 52 -7.49 8.21 -4.67
C LYS A 52 -7.85 6.98 -5.50
N VAL A 53 -9.11 6.54 -5.50
CA VAL A 53 -9.54 5.38 -6.30
C VAL A 53 -9.27 5.54 -7.79
N LEU A 54 -9.27 6.78 -8.31
CA LEU A 54 -8.85 7.06 -9.69
C LEU A 54 -7.42 6.60 -9.98
N LEU A 55 -6.53 6.56 -8.97
CA LEU A 55 -5.19 5.99 -9.12
C LEU A 55 -5.24 4.47 -9.33
N VAL A 56 -6.15 3.77 -8.63
CA VAL A 56 -6.38 2.33 -8.83
C VAL A 56 -6.92 2.09 -10.25
N LEU A 57 -7.90 2.89 -10.69
CA LEU A 57 -8.43 2.86 -12.05
C LEU A 57 -7.34 3.10 -13.10
N ALA A 58 -6.43 4.04 -12.86
CA ALA A 58 -5.34 4.32 -13.78
C ALA A 58 -4.40 3.11 -13.97
N VAL A 59 -4.22 2.28 -12.94
CA VAL A 59 -3.40 1.05 -13.03
C VAL A 59 -4.05 -0.01 -13.94
N PHE A 60 -5.38 -0.06 -14.01
CA PHE A 60 -6.11 -1.07 -14.79
C PHE A 60 -6.55 -0.62 -16.18
N ARG A 61 -6.46 0.69 -16.49
CA ARG A 61 -6.88 1.25 -17.79
C ARG A 61 -5.75 1.32 -18.83
N THR A 62 -4.57 0.81 -18.51
CA THR A 62 -3.43 0.85 -19.42
C THR A 62 -3.38 -0.43 -20.25
N ASP A 63 -4.13 -0.48 -21.34
CA ASP A 63 -4.34 -1.70 -22.14
C ASP A 63 -3.07 -2.25 -22.80
N ASN A 64 -1.99 -1.45 -22.89
CA ASN A 64 -0.78 -1.81 -23.64
C ASN A 64 0.54 -1.56 -22.87
N THR A 65 0.52 -1.27 -21.58
CA THR A 65 1.75 -1.03 -20.80
C THR A 65 1.81 -1.85 -19.52
N PRO A 66 2.81 -2.73 -19.34
CA PRO A 66 2.92 -3.60 -18.17
C PRO A 66 3.40 -2.86 -16.90
N ALA A 67 3.60 -1.54 -16.96
CA ALA A 67 4.15 -0.76 -15.87
C ALA A 67 3.52 0.64 -15.80
N VAL A 68 3.25 1.08 -14.57
CA VAL A 68 2.82 2.46 -14.26
C VAL A 68 3.93 3.16 -13.51
N LEU A 69 4.53 4.18 -14.12
CA LEU A 69 5.51 5.04 -13.48
C LEU A 69 4.82 6.26 -12.88
N THR A 70 5.08 6.52 -11.60
CA THR A 70 4.50 7.66 -10.88
C THR A 70 5.61 8.59 -10.38
N SER A 71 5.81 9.72 -11.06
CA SER A 71 6.83 10.74 -10.73
C SER A 71 6.25 11.90 -9.92
N LEU A 72 5.83 11.64 -8.69
CA LEU A 72 5.17 12.64 -7.86
C LEU A 72 6.17 13.41 -6.97
N PRO A 73 5.86 14.66 -6.57
CA PRO A 73 6.70 15.42 -5.65
C PRO A 73 6.85 14.75 -4.27
N ARG A 74 7.88 15.17 -3.53
CA ARG A 74 8.04 14.75 -2.13
C ARG A 74 6.79 15.11 -1.32
N ARG A 75 6.39 14.21 -0.41
CA ARG A 75 5.20 14.34 0.47
C ARG A 75 3.84 14.28 -0.24
N PHE A 76 3.77 13.88 -1.51
CA PHE A 76 2.48 13.60 -2.18
C PHE A 76 1.77 12.33 -1.63
N GLY A 77 2.43 11.60 -0.74
CA GLY A 77 1.92 10.33 -0.20
C GLY A 77 2.17 9.15 -1.13
N ILE A 78 3.28 9.13 -1.88
CA ILE A 78 3.64 8.02 -2.78
C ILE A 78 3.68 6.69 -2.02
N SER A 79 4.34 6.66 -0.87
CA SER A 79 4.42 5.46 -0.03
C SER A 79 3.04 5.00 0.44
N VAL A 80 2.19 5.94 0.87
CA VAL A 80 0.80 5.68 1.26
C VAL A 80 -0.02 5.18 0.09
N ASN A 81 0.13 5.75 -1.10
CA ASN A 81 -0.57 5.31 -2.32
C ASN A 81 -0.14 3.90 -2.75
N SER A 82 1.16 3.59 -2.65
CA SER A 82 1.67 2.24 -2.89
C SER A 82 1.14 1.25 -1.86
N ASP A 83 1.00 1.67 -0.60
CA ASP A 83 0.41 0.88 0.48
C ASP A 83 -1.11 0.66 0.26
N MET A 84 -1.83 1.68 -0.23
CA MET A 84 -3.23 1.60 -0.64
C MET A 84 -3.43 0.60 -1.78
N LEU A 85 -2.61 0.67 -2.83
CA LEU A 85 -2.69 -0.27 -3.96
C LEU A 85 -2.44 -1.69 -3.51
N GLN A 86 -1.45 -1.89 -2.63
CA GLN A 86 -1.21 -3.19 -2.02
C GLN A 86 -2.43 -3.64 -1.22
N TYR A 87 -2.98 -2.80 -0.34
CA TYR A 87 -4.14 -3.12 0.47
C TYR A 87 -5.38 -3.46 -0.37
N PHE A 88 -5.58 -2.77 -1.50
CA PHE A 88 -6.69 -3.03 -2.42
C PHE A 88 -6.52 -4.35 -3.18
N LEU A 89 -5.31 -4.67 -3.64
CA LEU A 89 -5.07 -5.81 -4.54
C LEU A 89 -4.66 -7.09 -3.82
N GLU A 90 -4.01 -6.99 -2.66
CA GLU A 90 -3.34 -8.11 -2.00
C GLU A 90 -4.35 -9.14 -1.49
N LEU A 91 -4.24 -10.35 -2.03
CA LEU A 91 -4.86 -11.55 -1.50
C LEU A 91 -4.25 -11.84 -0.14
N GLU A 92 -5.00 -11.53 0.91
CA GLU A 92 -4.57 -11.83 2.27
C GLU A 92 -4.65 -13.34 2.54
N VAL A 93 -3.54 -13.88 3.03
CA VAL A 93 -3.44 -15.27 3.46
C VAL A 93 -3.02 -15.36 4.92
N ASP A 94 -3.33 -16.48 5.55
CA ASP A 94 -2.83 -16.82 6.89
C ASP A 94 -1.40 -17.40 6.83
N GLU A 95 -0.94 -17.93 7.95
CA GLU A 95 0.40 -18.49 8.09
C GLU A 95 0.59 -19.79 7.30
N THR A 96 -0.49 -20.50 6.97
CA THR A 96 -0.45 -21.71 6.13
C THR A 96 -0.56 -21.38 4.65
N GLY A 97 -0.93 -20.14 4.32
CA GLY A 97 -1.12 -19.64 2.97
C GLY A 97 -2.56 -19.77 2.48
N LYS A 98 -3.50 -20.11 3.37
CA LYS A 98 -4.93 -20.18 3.07
C LYS A 98 -5.52 -18.78 3.04
N LYS A 99 -6.40 -18.54 2.06
CA LYS A 99 -7.06 -17.23 1.86
C LYS A 99 -7.88 -16.84 3.09
N LYS A 100 -7.67 -15.63 3.60
CA LYS A 100 -8.50 -15.07 4.68
C LYS A 100 -9.84 -14.61 4.09
N THR A 101 -10.94 -14.94 4.78
CA THR A 101 -12.30 -14.51 4.42
C THR A 101 -12.60 -13.05 4.80
N THR A 102 -11.63 -12.31 5.34
CA THR A 102 -11.79 -10.97 5.93
C THR A 102 -12.00 -9.82 4.92
N ASN A 103 -12.26 -10.12 3.64
CA ASN A 103 -12.43 -9.13 2.59
C ASN A 103 -13.63 -8.19 2.77
N GLN A 104 -14.55 -8.45 3.70
CA GLN A 104 -15.74 -7.60 3.89
C GLN A 104 -15.38 -6.18 4.35
N LYS A 105 -14.44 -6.02 5.29
CA LYS A 105 -14.12 -4.68 5.83
C LYS A 105 -13.53 -3.73 4.78
N GLY A 106 -12.65 -4.23 3.91
CA GLY A 106 -12.06 -3.40 2.84
C GLY A 106 -13.08 -3.08 1.74
N ILE A 107 -13.97 -4.01 1.40
CA ILE A 107 -15.08 -3.76 0.48
C ILE A 107 -15.95 -2.62 1.00
N TYR A 108 -16.31 -2.57 2.29
CA TYR A 108 -17.08 -1.43 2.83
C TYR A 108 -16.30 -0.11 2.79
N THR A 109 -14.99 -0.12 3.01
CA THR A 109 -14.16 1.09 2.87
C THR A 109 -14.15 1.61 1.43
N PHE A 110 -14.03 0.71 0.44
CA PHE A 110 -13.99 1.05 -0.99
C PHE A 110 -15.38 1.14 -1.68
N ASN A 111 -16.45 0.67 -1.03
CA ASN A 111 -17.85 0.79 -1.48
C ASN A 111 -18.64 1.86 -0.72
N SER A 112 -18.05 2.51 0.29
CA SER A 112 -18.70 3.63 0.97
C SER A 112 -19.01 4.75 -0.02
N GLU A 113 -20.06 5.54 0.21
CA GLU A 113 -20.50 6.71 -0.59
C GLU A 113 -19.39 7.72 -0.95
N LYS A 114 -18.20 7.56 -0.38
CA LYS A 114 -16.98 8.34 -0.62
C LYS A 114 -16.24 7.96 -1.90
N LEU A 115 -16.50 6.79 -2.49
CA LEU A 115 -15.87 6.35 -3.74
C LEU A 115 -16.81 6.50 -4.93
N SER A 116 -16.24 6.95 -6.06
CA SER A 116 -16.99 7.11 -7.31
C SER A 116 -17.62 5.78 -7.75
N HIS A 117 -18.91 5.79 -8.16
CA HIS A 117 -19.60 4.68 -8.84
C HIS A 117 -18.77 4.02 -9.97
N LYS A 118 -17.81 4.76 -10.55
CA LYS A 118 -16.87 4.24 -11.56
C LYS A 118 -15.92 3.15 -11.05
N ALA A 119 -15.83 2.94 -9.73
CA ALA A 119 -14.95 1.97 -9.10
C ALA A 119 -15.65 0.67 -8.66
N GLU A 120 -16.98 0.60 -8.65
CA GLU A 120 -17.73 -0.57 -8.17
C GLU A 120 -17.32 -1.86 -8.89
N ASN A 121 -17.24 -1.81 -10.23
CA ASN A 121 -16.78 -2.94 -11.03
C ASN A 121 -15.33 -3.36 -10.70
N LEU A 122 -14.46 -2.41 -10.36
CA LEU A 122 -13.07 -2.77 -10.00
C LEU A 122 -12.99 -3.47 -8.66
N VAL A 123 -13.77 -3.03 -7.67
CA VAL A 123 -13.78 -3.65 -6.34
C VAL A 123 -14.19 -5.11 -6.51
N GLU A 124 -15.28 -5.38 -7.23
CA GLU A 124 -15.75 -6.74 -7.46
C GLU A 124 -14.72 -7.61 -8.19
N ILE A 125 -14.08 -7.06 -9.23
CA ILE A 125 -13.17 -7.82 -10.11
C ILE A 125 -11.78 -8.02 -9.49
N HIS A 126 -11.22 -7.01 -8.83
CA HIS A 126 -9.80 -6.95 -8.49
C HIS A 126 -9.49 -6.95 -6.99
N PHE A 127 -10.44 -6.60 -6.13
CA PHE A 127 -10.17 -6.44 -4.70
C PHE A 127 -9.71 -7.76 -4.05
N GLY A 128 -8.55 -7.73 -3.40
CA GLY A 128 -7.99 -8.87 -2.66
C GLY A 128 -7.75 -10.12 -3.50
N ARG A 129 -7.45 -9.97 -4.80
CA ARG A 129 -7.31 -11.10 -5.73
C ARG A 129 -5.87 -11.45 -6.14
N TYR A 130 -4.87 -10.65 -5.75
CA TYR A 130 -3.50 -10.73 -6.28
C TYR A 130 -2.43 -11.01 -5.19
N PRO A 131 -1.36 -11.80 -5.39
CA PRO A 131 -0.35 -12.14 -4.41
C PRO A 131 0.77 -11.10 -4.52
N ILE A 132 0.49 -9.89 -4.06
CA ILE A 132 1.27 -8.69 -4.39
C ILE A 132 2.69 -8.74 -3.83
N ILE A 133 3.69 -8.77 -4.71
CA ILE A 133 5.11 -8.59 -4.34
C ILE A 133 5.41 -7.10 -4.25
N ARG A 134 5.57 -6.60 -3.02
CA ARG A 134 6.08 -5.25 -2.77
C ARG A 134 7.57 -5.31 -2.49
N LEU A 135 8.34 -4.55 -3.27
CA LEU A 135 9.77 -4.35 -3.07
C LEU A 135 10.02 -2.90 -2.68
N SER A 136 10.88 -2.69 -1.68
CA SER A 136 11.37 -1.37 -1.30
C SER A 136 12.86 -1.30 -1.62
N PHE A 137 13.22 -0.32 -2.44
CA PHE A 137 14.61 -0.04 -2.80
C PHE A 137 15.13 1.23 -2.09
N LEU A 138 14.44 1.67 -1.04
CA LEU A 138 14.86 2.83 -0.26
C LEU A 138 16.14 2.51 0.50
N ARG A 139 17.17 3.33 0.29
CA ARG A 139 18.42 3.33 1.06
C ARG A 139 18.69 4.73 1.59
N THR A 140 19.35 4.78 2.74
CA THR A 140 19.84 6.04 3.34
C THR A 140 21.14 6.51 2.69
N SER A 141 21.91 5.60 2.10
CA SER A 141 23.17 5.90 1.40
C SER A 141 22.95 6.21 -0.08
N ASN A 142 23.81 7.09 -0.62
CA ASN A 142 23.80 7.44 -2.04
C ASN A 142 24.26 6.25 -2.89
N ILE A 143 23.48 5.91 -3.92
CA ILE A 143 23.81 4.92 -4.94
C ILE A 143 24.73 5.57 -5.96
N LYS A 144 26.00 5.15 -6.01
CA LYS A 144 27.03 5.76 -6.86
C LYS A 144 27.48 4.82 -7.98
N SER A 145 27.39 3.52 -7.77
CA SER A 145 27.87 2.50 -8.71
C SER A 145 26.76 1.59 -9.23
N LYS A 146 27.07 0.81 -10.28
CA LYS A 146 26.19 -0.29 -10.71
C LYS A 146 26.11 -1.40 -9.66
N CYS A 147 27.21 -1.68 -8.96
CA CYS A 147 27.25 -2.66 -7.88
C CYS A 147 26.29 -2.28 -6.75
N ASP A 148 26.28 -1.00 -6.34
CA ASP A 148 25.39 -0.49 -5.30
C ASP A 148 23.91 -0.77 -5.66
N ARG A 149 23.54 -0.60 -6.94
CA ARG A 149 22.17 -0.87 -7.42
C ARG A 149 21.82 -2.35 -7.29
N VAL A 150 22.74 -3.23 -7.68
CA VAL A 150 22.56 -4.68 -7.55
C VAL A 150 22.41 -5.05 -6.09
N GLU A 151 23.22 -4.47 -5.19
CA GLU A 151 23.09 -4.69 -3.74
C GLU A 151 21.74 -4.25 -3.19
N VAL A 152 21.21 -3.10 -3.61
CA VAL A 152 19.87 -2.65 -3.17
C VAL A 152 18.81 -3.66 -3.59
N CYS A 153 18.83 -4.11 -4.85
CA CYS A 153 17.87 -5.10 -5.33
C CYS A 153 18.04 -6.45 -4.62
N ARG A 154 19.28 -6.86 -4.40
CA ARG A 154 19.64 -8.09 -3.69
C ARG A 154 19.14 -8.09 -2.25
N ASP A 155 19.10 -6.95 -1.57
CA ASP A 155 18.57 -6.88 -0.21
C ASP A 155 17.02 -6.90 -0.17
N ALA A 156 16.36 -6.47 -1.24
CA ALA A 156 14.90 -6.43 -1.32
C ALA A 156 14.27 -7.83 -1.55
N VAL A 157 14.90 -8.68 -2.38
CA VAL A 157 14.36 -10.00 -2.75
C VAL A 157 14.21 -10.95 -1.54
N PRO A 158 15.21 -11.13 -0.65
CA PRO A 158 15.07 -11.91 0.57
C PRO A 158 13.89 -11.48 1.45
N GLN A 159 13.62 -10.18 1.54
CA GLN A 159 12.49 -9.68 2.31
C GLN A 159 11.15 -10.11 1.70
N ALA A 160 11.07 -10.17 0.36
CA ALA A 160 9.89 -10.67 -0.34
C ALA A 160 9.63 -12.16 -0.06
N PHE A 161 10.67 -12.99 -0.01
CA PHE A 161 10.58 -14.40 0.41
C PHE A 161 10.23 -14.54 1.89
N LYS A 162 10.87 -13.76 2.78
CA LYS A 162 10.61 -13.76 4.22
C LYS A 162 9.17 -13.37 4.56
N LYS A 163 8.54 -12.48 3.78
CA LYS A 163 7.11 -12.14 3.93
C LYS A 163 6.19 -13.33 3.59
N ARG A 164 6.68 -14.31 2.83
CA ARG A 164 5.91 -15.43 2.27
C ARG A 164 6.37 -16.78 2.81
N LYS A 165 6.57 -16.85 4.13
CA LYS A 165 7.03 -18.09 4.79
C LYS A 165 6.11 -19.28 4.53
N TYR A 166 4.82 -19.03 4.30
CA TYR A 166 3.85 -20.07 3.96
C TYR A 166 4.26 -20.91 2.74
N LEU A 167 5.06 -20.37 1.81
CA LEU A 167 5.56 -21.14 0.66
C LEU A 167 6.45 -22.32 1.05
N TYR A 168 7.20 -22.22 2.15
CA TYR A 168 8.24 -23.20 2.51
C TYR A 168 8.19 -23.71 3.96
N ASN A 169 7.38 -23.10 4.82
CA ASN A 169 7.16 -23.54 6.21
C ASN A 169 5.79 -24.21 6.42
N SER A 170 4.83 -24.02 5.51
CA SER A 170 3.51 -24.64 5.62
C SER A 170 3.56 -26.09 5.15
N LYS A 171 2.91 -26.97 5.91
CA LYS A 171 2.65 -28.35 5.47
C LYS A 171 1.66 -28.41 4.29
N GLU A 172 0.84 -27.37 4.14
CA GLU A 172 -0.15 -27.24 3.06
C GLU A 172 0.46 -26.69 1.76
N SER A 173 1.76 -26.38 1.75
CA SER A 173 2.42 -25.88 0.56
C SER A 173 2.51 -26.95 -0.53
N SER A 174 2.01 -26.60 -1.72
CA SER A 174 2.09 -27.42 -2.94
C SER A 174 3.47 -27.40 -3.60
N LEU A 175 4.43 -26.64 -3.07
CA LEU A 175 5.80 -26.65 -3.58
C LEU A 175 6.48 -27.99 -3.28
N GLU A 176 7.28 -28.47 -4.22
CA GLU A 176 8.22 -29.57 -4.00
C GLU A 176 9.29 -29.19 -2.95
N GLU A 177 9.82 -30.18 -2.23
CA GLU A 177 10.82 -29.95 -1.17
C GLU A 177 12.09 -29.25 -1.67
N ALA A 178 12.53 -29.54 -2.90
CA ALA A 178 13.65 -28.83 -3.52
C ALA A 178 13.40 -27.32 -3.67
N ASN A 179 12.18 -26.93 -4.07
CA ASN A 179 11.78 -25.54 -4.21
C ASN A 179 11.61 -24.84 -2.86
N LYS A 180 11.12 -25.56 -1.85
CA LYS A 180 11.08 -25.05 -0.46
C LYS A 180 12.48 -24.76 0.06
N GLU A 181 13.45 -25.62 -0.24
CA GLU A 181 14.83 -25.41 0.18
C GLU A 181 15.46 -24.18 -0.47
N ILE A 182 15.19 -23.95 -1.77
CA ILE A 182 15.59 -22.71 -2.45
C ILE A 182 14.99 -21.48 -1.75
N CYS A 183 13.71 -21.51 -1.39
CA CYS A 183 13.08 -20.41 -0.64
C CYS A 183 13.79 -20.15 0.70
N LYS A 184 14.16 -21.20 1.43
CA LYS A 184 14.90 -21.08 2.71
C LYS A 184 16.28 -20.48 2.48
N GLN A 185 17.01 -20.89 1.44
CA GLN A 185 18.31 -20.31 1.09
C GLN A 185 18.22 -18.80 0.85
N TRP A 186 17.19 -18.33 0.14
CA TRP A 186 16.93 -16.90 -0.04
C TRP A 186 16.58 -16.17 1.26
N CYS A 187 16.09 -16.88 2.28
CA CYS A 187 15.76 -16.33 3.60
C CYS A 187 16.94 -16.38 4.59
N CYS A 188 17.89 -17.28 4.39
CA CYS A 188 19.06 -17.44 5.24
C CYS A 188 19.92 -16.17 5.23
N ASN A 189 20.29 -15.70 6.41
CA ASN A 189 21.10 -14.51 6.57
C ASN A 189 22.51 -14.79 6.00
N GLY A 190 22.86 -14.17 4.87
CA GLY A 190 24.20 -14.24 4.30
C GLY A 190 24.32 -15.09 3.03
N CYS A 191 23.46 -16.09 2.81
CA CYS A 191 23.52 -16.94 1.60
C CYS A 191 23.34 -16.15 0.30
N TYR A 192 22.46 -15.14 0.34
CA TYR A 192 22.24 -14.25 -0.80
C TYR A 192 23.34 -13.19 -0.97
N LYS A 193 24.30 -13.04 -0.04
CA LYS A 193 25.38 -12.02 -0.16
C LYS A 193 26.43 -12.39 -1.20
N GLU A 194 26.56 -13.66 -1.53
CA GLU A 194 27.42 -14.16 -2.61
C GLU A 194 26.86 -13.78 -3.99
N ILE A 195 25.58 -13.42 -4.06
CA ILE A 195 24.97 -12.86 -5.26
C ILE A 195 25.56 -11.47 -5.50
N THR A 196 26.34 -11.37 -6.57
CA THR A 196 27.07 -10.15 -6.96
C THR A 196 26.58 -9.58 -8.28
N ASN A 197 25.83 -10.36 -9.07
CA ASN A 197 25.41 -9.96 -10.40
C ASN A 197 23.89 -9.73 -10.48
N ARG A 198 23.48 -9.00 -11.52
CA ARG A 198 22.08 -8.68 -11.80
C ARG A 198 21.25 -9.92 -12.17
N VAL A 199 21.86 -10.88 -12.86
CA VAL A 199 21.15 -12.05 -13.42
C VAL A 199 20.58 -12.90 -12.30
N ASP A 200 21.37 -13.18 -11.28
CA ASP A 200 20.98 -13.98 -10.11
C ASP A 200 19.88 -13.29 -9.29
N VAL A 201 19.95 -11.97 -9.12
CA VAL A 201 18.89 -11.20 -8.43
C VAL A 201 17.57 -11.28 -9.21
N MET A 202 17.64 -11.15 -10.54
CA MET A 202 16.46 -11.32 -11.39
C MET A 202 15.91 -12.74 -11.32
N GLU A 203 16.79 -13.74 -11.29
CA GLU A 203 16.41 -15.15 -11.18
C GLU A 203 15.70 -15.43 -9.86
N GLY A 204 16.18 -14.89 -8.74
CA GLY A 204 15.49 -14.96 -7.45
C GLY A 204 14.06 -14.42 -7.49
N LEU A 205 13.84 -13.29 -8.15
CA LEU A 205 12.50 -12.72 -8.30
C LEU A 205 11.61 -13.58 -9.22
N LYS A 206 12.15 -14.10 -10.33
CA LYS A 206 11.41 -15.02 -11.21
C LYS A 206 11.00 -16.30 -10.49
N LEU A 207 11.91 -16.88 -9.70
CA LEU A 207 11.63 -18.05 -8.87
C LEU A 207 10.48 -17.76 -7.90
N LEU A 208 10.53 -16.63 -7.19
CA LEU A 208 9.44 -16.24 -6.29
C LEU A 208 8.09 -16.12 -7.01
N ILE A 209 8.07 -15.51 -8.19
CA ILE A 209 6.86 -15.39 -9.01
C ILE A 209 6.37 -16.79 -9.43
N GLY A 210 7.25 -17.64 -9.93
CA GLY A 210 6.92 -19.01 -10.33
C GLY A 210 6.35 -19.83 -9.17
N TYR A 211 6.96 -19.72 -7.99
CA TYR A 211 6.50 -20.39 -6.77
C TYR A 211 5.14 -19.90 -6.29
N LEU A 212 4.86 -18.59 -6.38
CA LEU A 212 3.53 -18.07 -6.08
C LEU A 212 2.48 -18.60 -7.06
N ASN A 213 2.81 -18.72 -8.36
CA ASN A 213 1.89 -19.28 -9.34
C ASN A 213 1.59 -20.76 -9.07
N ILE A 214 2.61 -21.55 -8.73
CA ILE A 214 2.45 -22.96 -8.34
C ILE A 214 1.59 -23.06 -7.08
N PHE A 215 1.89 -22.24 -6.06
CA PHE A 215 1.18 -22.27 -4.78
C PHE A 215 -0.30 -21.91 -4.93
N PHE A 216 -0.62 -20.84 -5.67
CA PHE A 216 -2.00 -20.40 -5.86
C PHE A 216 -2.70 -21.04 -7.07
N ASN A 217 -2.02 -21.96 -7.77
CA ASN A 217 -2.47 -22.60 -9.00
C ASN A 217 -2.99 -21.59 -10.05
N TRP A 218 -2.20 -20.54 -10.29
CA TRP A 218 -2.56 -19.54 -11.28
C TRP A 218 -1.91 -19.81 -12.61
N ARG A 219 -2.77 -19.95 -13.62
CA ARG A 219 -2.36 -19.86 -15.01
C ARG A 219 -2.11 -18.40 -15.33
N ILE A 220 -0.84 -17.98 -15.32
CA ILE A 220 -0.49 -16.77 -16.06
C ILE A 220 -0.77 -17.10 -17.53
N ALA A 221 -1.77 -16.44 -18.12
CA ALA A 221 -1.83 -16.33 -19.57
C ALA A 221 -0.66 -15.42 -19.96
N CYS A 222 0.48 -16.02 -20.24
CA CYS A 222 1.62 -15.35 -20.87
C CYS A 222 1.29 -15.11 -22.35
#